data_AF-A0A6B1DYN3-F1
#
_entry.id   AF-A0A6B1DYN3-F1
#
_cell.length_a   1.000
_cell.length_b   1.000
_cell.length_c   1.000
_cell.angle_alpha   90.00
_cell.angle_beta   90.00
_cell.angle_gamma   90.00
#
_symmetry.space_group_name_H-M   'P 1'
#
loop_
_entity.id
_entity.type
_entity.pdbx_description
1 polymer ?
#
loop_
_entity_poly.entity_id
_entity_poly.type
_entity_poly.pdbx_seq_one_letter_code
_entity_poly.pdbx_strand_id
1 'polypeptide(L)'
;MLRTFVERKVRRQIVRRSLTISALGFAAILAMWNTPALSGLMRPLRMFTNNIHGGLSAFAMQISGGSVESFTLSEAGAYTLLFQDGAEALIMSAGYLGSALLGALLFYLVNRAPHLLRGLSILLGIFTIGFLALFIRPDVAGDWLSMLVCMGFGALLIFLGLTGTGDINQLRSRKSITQVVLSIIALMTTLHIVLDLP
;
A
#
# COMPACT_ATOMS: atom_id res chain seq x y z
N MET A 1 18.94 -17.35 31.43
CA MET A 1 19.20 -18.16 30.21
C MET A 1 17.95 -18.76 29.57
N LEU A 2 17.03 -19.39 30.32
CA LEU A 2 15.85 -20.03 29.71
C LEU A 2 14.86 -19.05 29.05
N ARG A 3 14.54 -17.90 29.69
CA ARG A 3 13.67 -16.86 29.09
C ARG A 3 14.18 -16.36 27.74
N THR A 4 15.47 -16.04 27.66
CA THR A 4 16.12 -15.56 26.43
C THR A 4 16.13 -16.62 25.32
N PHE A 5 16.17 -17.91 25.67
CA PHE A 5 16.13 -19.00 24.68
C PHE A 5 14.72 -19.20 24.12
N VAL A 6 13.70 -19.20 24.99
CA VAL A 6 12.28 -19.30 24.61
C VAL A 6 11.86 -18.10 23.76
N GLU A 7 12.24 -16.88 24.15
CA GLU A 7 11.97 -15.66 23.37
C GLU A 7 12.61 -15.70 21.98
N ARG A 8 13.87 -16.14 21.87
CA ARG A 8 14.53 -16.32 20.56
C ARG A 8 13.82 -17.36 19.70
N LYS A 9 13.39 -18.49 20.27
CA LYS A 9 12.68 -19.55 19.55
C LYS A 9 11.32 -19.08 19.04
N VAL A 10 10.53 -18.42 19.90
CA VAL A 10 9.22 -17.86 19.54
C VAL A 10 9.36 -16.78 18.46
N ARG A 11 10.34 -15.87 18.60
CA ARG A 11 10.62 -14.83 17.59
C ARG A 11 11.00 -15.43 16.23
N ARG A 12 11.87 -16.44 16.21
CA ARG A 12 12.23 -17.15 14.96
C ARG A 12 11.03 -17.82 14.31
N GLN A 13 10.14 -18.42 15.10
CA GLN A 13 8.93 -19.06 14.58
C GLN A 13 7.94 -18.04 13.99
N ILE A 14 7.76 -16.88 14.62
CA ILE A 14 6.94 -15.78 14.10
C ILE A 14 7.50 -15.24 12.78
N VAL A 15 8.81 -14.96 12.74
CA VAL A 15 9.48 -14.47 11.53
C VAL A 15 9.37 -15.48 10.40
N ARG A 16 9.62 -16.78 10.66
CA ARG A 16 9.48 -17.84 9.64
C ARG A 16 8.05 -17.89 9.10
N ARG A 17 7.04 -17.91 9.96
CA ARG A 17 5.63 -17.93 9.53
C ARG A 17 5.27 -16.70 8.70
N SER A 18 5.73 -15.51 9.11
CA SER A 18 5.48 -14.28 8.37
C SER A 18 6.16 -14.26 7.00
N LEU A 19 7.41 -14.75 6.91
CA LEU A 19 8.12 -14.92 5.65
C LEU A 19 7.42 -15.93 4.74
N THR A 20 6.96 -17.07 5.27
CA THR A 20 6.22 -18.06 4.48
C THR A 20 4.92 -17.47 3.94
N ILE A 21 4.15 -16.77 4.77
CA ILE A 21 2.91 -16.10 4.34
C ILE A 21 3.20 -15.03 3.28
N SER A 22 4.26 -14.24 3.48
CA SER A 22 4.66 -13.20 2.54
C SER A 22 5.13 -13.79 1.20
N ALA A 23 5.89 -14.88 1.21
CA ALA A 23 6.34 -15.57 0.01
C ALA A 23 5.16 -16.20 -0.75
N LEU A 24 4.23 -16.82 -0.04
CA LEU A 24 2.99 -17.34 -0.64
C LEU A 24 2.12 -16.21 -1.21
N GLY A 25 1.99 -15.10 -0.49
CA GLY A 25 1.27 -13.92 -0.96
C GLY A 25 1.92 -13.33 -2.21
N PHE A 26 3.24 -13.18 -2.22
CA PHE A 26 4.01 -12.75 -3.39
C PHE A 26 3.75 -13.64 -4.62
N ALA A 27 3.89 -14.95 -4.46
CA ALA A 27 3.65 -15.91 -5.54
C ALA A 27 2.19 -15.87 -6.02
N ALA A 28 1.23 -15.79 -5.09
CA ALA A 28 -0.19 -15.68 -5.42
C ALA A 28 -0.46 -14.43 -6.26
N ILE A 29 0.09 -13.27 -5.86
CA ILE A 29 -0.21 -12.06 -6.60
C ILE A 29 0.45 -12.05 -7.98
N LEU A 30 1.68 -12.56 -8.12
CA LEU A 30 2.29 -12.75 -9.43
C LEU A 30 1.43 -13.65 -10.33
N ALA A 31 0.89 -14.75 -9.80
CA ALA A 31 0.00 -15.62 -10.55
C ALA A 31 -1.30 -14.91 -10.93
N MET A 32 -1.91 -14.17 -10.01
CA MET A 32 -3.16 -13.44 -10.24
C MET A 32 -2.98 -12.31 -11.26
N TRP A 33 -1.84 -11.62 -11.24
CA TRP A 33 -1.55 -10.51 -12.16
C TRP A 33 -1.43 -10.97 -13.61
N ASN A 34 -0.89 -12.18 -13.83
CA ASN A 34 -0.71 -12.77 -15.14
C ASN A 34 -1.93 -13.57 -15.63
N THR A 35 -3.02 -13.63 -14.86
CA THR A 35 -4.21 -14.42 -15.20
C THR A 35 -5.37 -13.49 -15.59
N PRO A 36 -5.76 -13.40 -16.87
CA PRO A 36 -6.84 -12.50 -17.33
C PRO A 36 -8.18 -12.73 -16.62
N ALA A 37 -8.51 -13.97 -16.29
CA ALA A 37 -9.72 -14.33 -15.55
C ALA A 37 -9.78 -13.74 -14.13
N LEU A 38 -8.63 -13.37 -13.55
CA LEU A 38 -8.52 -12.78 -12.21
C LEU A 38 -8.32 -11.25 -12.25
N SER A 39 -8.35 -10.64 -13.44
CA SER A 39 -8.22 -9.19 -13.62
C SER A 39 -9.28 -8.39 -12.86
N GLY A 40 -10.50 -8.92 -12.74
CA GLY A 40 -11.58 -8.32 -11.93
C GLY A 40 -11.20 -8.13 -10.47
N LEU A 41 -10.48 -9.10 -9.89
CA LEU A 41 -10.04 -9.05 -8.49
C LEU A 41 -8.78 -8.20 -8.31
N MET A 42 -7.94 -8.08 -9.34
CA MET A 42 -6.74 -7.25 -9.32
C MET A 42 -7.04 -5.76 -9.53
N ARG A 43 -8.11 -5.41 -10.25
CA ARG A 43 -8.48 -4.01 -10.55
C ARG A 43 -8.55 -3.11 -9.30
N PRO A 44 -9.25 -3.48 -8.20
CA PRO A 44 -9.28 -2.66 -6.99
C PRO A 44 -7.91 -2.50 -6.33
N LEU A 45 -7.08 -3.54 -6.36
CA LEU A 45 -5.71 -3.49 -5.81
C LEU A 45 -4.81 -2.58 -6.66
N ARG A 46 -4.96 -2.62 -7.99
CA ARG A 46 -4.27 -1.71 -8.93
C ARG A 46 -4.62 -0.26 -8.67
N MET A 47 -5.91 0.04 -8.52
CA MET A 47 -6.38 1.38 -8.15
C MET A 47 -5.70 1.86 -6.86
N PHE A 48 -5.64 1.00 -5.84
CA PHE A 48 -4.99 1.35 -4.58
C PHE A 48 -3.49 1.61 -4.74
N THR A 49 -2.73 0.72 -5.40
CA THR A 49 -1.29 0.90 -5.59
C THR A 49 -0.95 2.12 -6.43
N ASN A 50 -1.74 2.35 -7.48
CA ASN A 50 -1.53 3.46 -8.40
C ASN A 50 -1.89 4.80 -7.75
N ASN A 51 -2.84 4.80 -6.81
CA ASN A 51 -3.09 5.95 -5.95
C ASN A 51 -1.89 6.28 -5.05
N ILE A 52 -1.20 5.25 -4.49
CA ILE A 52 0.03 5.47 -3.73
C ILE A 52 1.16 5.99 -4.62
N HIS A 53 1.37 5.36 -5.79
CA HIS A 53 2.37 5.80 -6.76
C HIS A 53 2.15 7.24 -7.19
N GLY A 54 0.94 7.53 -7.66
CA GLY A 54 0.52 8.86 -8.06
C GLY A 54 0.69 9.89 -6.95
N GLY A 55 0.38 9.51 -5.71
CA GLY A 55 0.58 10.34 -4.53
C GLY A 55 2.03 10.70 -4.27
N LEU A 56 2.96 9.78 -4.51
CA LEU A 56 4.39 10.04 -4.36
C LEU A 56 4.91 10.95 -5.48
N SER A 57 4.46 10.76 -6.73
CA SER A 57 4.77 11.67 -7.84
C SER A 57 4.23 13.08 -7.58
N ALA A 58 2.97 13.19 -7.12
CA ALA A 58 2.34 14.45 -6.76
C ALA A 58 3.02 15.16 -5.56
N PHE A 59 3.53 14.39 -4.60
CA PHE A 59 4.30 14.93 -3.49
C PHE A 59 5.68 15.44 -3.97
N ALA A 60 6.37 14.66 -4.82
CA ALA A 60 7.63 15.06 -5.43
C ALA A 60 7.49 16.32 -6.29
N MET A 61 6.35 16.47 -6.97
CA MET A 61 6.01 17.68 -7.69
C MET A 61 6.00 18.90 -6.77
N GLN A 62 5.21 18.85 -5.69
CA GLN A 62 5.07 19.97 -4.75
C GLN A 62 6.42 20.38 -4.12
N ILE A 63 7.24 19.42 -3.70
CA ILE A 63 8.55 19.74 -3.11
C ILE A 63 9.55 20.28 -4.14
N SER A 64 9.35 19.99 -5.43
CA SER A 64 10.18 20.52 -6.53
C SER A 64 9.74 21.90 -7.01
N GLY A 65 8.69 22.47 -6.40
CA GLY A 65 8.22 23.83 -6.67
C GLY A 65 7.16 23.96 -7.76
N GLY A 66 6.62 22.84 -8.26
CA GLY A 66 5.48 22.88 -9.20
C GLY A 66 4.15 22.57 -8.53
N SER A 67 3.11 22.40 -9.35
CA SER A 67 1.73 22.21 -8.89
C SER A 67 1.03 21.06 -9.59
N VAL A 68 0.13 20.40 -8.87
CA VAL A 68 -0.73 19.34 -9.41
C VAL A 68 -2.03 19.95 -9.88
N GLU A 69 -2.31 19.84 -11.18
CA GLU A 69 -3.54 20.36 -11.76
C GLU A 69 -4.69 19.37 -11.58
N SER A 70 -4.45 18.11 -11.93
CA SER A 70 -5.42 17.04 -11.76
C SER A 70 -4.75 15.69 -11.57
N PHE A 71 -5.45 14.81 -10.85
CA PHE A 71 -5.11 13.40 -10.77
C PHE A 71 -6.37 12.59 -11.07
N THR A 72 -6.31 11.74 -12.07
CA THR A 72 -7.42 10.88 -12.49
C THR A 72 -7.03 9.42 -12.39
N LEU A 73 -8.01 8.59 -12.04
CA LEU A 73 -7.85 7.14 -11.89
C LEU A 73 -8.97 6.46 -12.68
N SER A 74 -8.58 5.61 -13.63
CA SER A 74 -9.50 4.89 -14.52
C SER A 74 -10.07 3.63 -13.87
N GLU A 75 -11.19 3.14 -14.40
CA GLU A 75 -11.77 1.83 -14.03
C GLU A 75 -10.81 0.64 -14.19
N ALA A 76 -9.85 0.75 -15.11
CA ALA A 76 -8.83 -0.27 -15.32
C ALA A 76 -7.72 -0.23 -14.26
N GLY A 77 -7.68 0.82 -13.44
CA GLY A 77 -6.67 1.07 -12.41
C GLY A 77 -5.48 1.89 -12.88
N ALA A 78 -5.43 2.31 -14.16
CA ALA A 78 -4.40 3.24 -14.64
C ALA A 78 -4.67 4.66 -14.11
N TYR A 79 -3.62 5.40 -13.80
CA TYR A 79 -3.73 6.78 -13.32
C TYR A 79 -3.14 7.77 -14.34
N THR A 80 -3.58 9.02 -14.28
CA THR A 80 -2.96 10.13 -15.01
C THR A 80 -2.79 11.30 -14.05
N LEU A 81 -1.60 11.90 -14.03
CA LEU A 81 -1.27 13.04 -13.20
C LEU A 81 -0.89 14.20 -14.12
N LEU A 82 -1.74 15.23 -14.15
CA LEU A 82 -1.47 16.48 -14.85
C LEU A 82 -0.84 17.47 -13.88
N PHE A 83 0.24 18.10 -14.31
CA PHE A 83 1.06 18.94 -13.46
C PHE A 83 1.75 20.05 -14.25
N GLN A 84 2.09 21.14 -13.57
CA GLN A 84 2.85 22.26 -14.11
C GLN A 84 4.12 22.51 -13.31
N ASP A 85 5.18 22.92 -14.01
CA ASP A 85 6.51 23.22 -13.48
C ASP A 85 7.15 22.01 -12.76
N GLY A 86 8.12 22.26 -11.87
CA GLY A 86 8.80 21.21 -11.10
C GLY A 86 9.86 20.42 -11.86
N ALA A 87 10.54 19.54 -11.13
CA ALA A 87 11.62 18.72 -11.68
C ALA A 87 11.09 17.36 -12.15
N GLU A 88 10.80 17.23 -13.45
CA GLU A 88 10.23 16.03 -14.07
C GLU A 88 10.99 14.73 -13.69
N ALA A 89 12.33 14.79 -13.67
CA ALA A 89 13.15 13.65 -13.27
C ALA A 89 12.87 13.18 -11.82
N LEU A 90 12.59 14.09 -10.89
CA LEU A 90 12.20 13.75 -9.52
C LEU A 90 10.78 13.22 -9.45
N ILE A 91 9.86 13.79 -10.22
CA ILE A 91 8.44 13.41 -10.24
C ILE A 91 8.27 11.98 -10.76
N MET A 92 8.85 11.69 -11.93
CA MET A 92 8.77 10.37 -12.56
C MET A 92 9.47 9.30 -11.74
N SER A 93 10.63 9.63 -11.15
CA SER A 93 11.33 8.67 -10.29
C SER A 93 10.62 8.46 -8.95
N ALA A 94 9.99 9.48 -8.36
CA ALA A 94 9.28 9.34 -7.09
C ALA A 94 8.10 8.36 -7.16
N GLY A 95 7.39 8.31 -8.29
CA GLY A 95 6.35 7.32 -8.51
C GLY A 95 6.88 5.89 -8.42
N TYR A 96 7.85 5.55 -9.28
CA TYR A 96 8.41 4.20 -9.36
C TYR A 96 9.30 3.84 -8.17
N LEU A 97 10.35 4.61 -7.93
CA LEU A 97 11.33 4.36 -6.88
C LEU A 97 10.72 4.61 -5.50
N GLY A 98 9.91 5.66 -5.33
CA GLY A 98 9.26 5.94 -4.07
C GLY A 98 8.28 4.85 -3.68
N SER A 99 7.48 4.32 -4.60
CA SER A 99 6.58 3.19 -4.32
C SER A 99 7.37 1.94 -3.91
N ALA A 100 8.45 1.63 -4.65
CA ALA A 100 9.31 0.50 -4.34
C ALA A 100 9.91 0.61 -2.93
N LEU A 101 10.45 1.79 -2.58
CA LEU A 101 11.05 2.07 -1.27
C LEU A 101 10.00 2.07 -0.15
N LEU A 102 8.85 2.70 -0.36
CA LEU A 102 7.75 2.75 0.62
C LEU A 102 7.23 1.34 0.89
N GLY A 103 7.01 0.55 -0.15
CA GLY A 103 6.61 -0.86 -0.05
C GLY A 103 7.64 -1.69 0.72
N ALA A 104 8.92 -1.58 0.37
CA ALA A 104 9.99 -2.32 1.04
C ALA A 104 10.12 -1.92 2.52
N LEU A 105 10.03 -0.62 2.83
CA LEU A 105 10.05 -0.11 4.19
C LEU A 105 8.84 -0.59 4.99
N LEU A 106 7.64 -0.50 4.41
CA LEU A 106 6.41 -0.97 5.04
C LEU A 106 6.50 -2.48 5.32
N PHE A 107 6.96 -3.26 4.35
CA PHE A 107 7.18 -4.70 4.52
C PHE A 107 8.15 -5.00 5.67
N TYR A 108 9.29 -4.30 5.71
CA TYR A 108 10.26 -4.44 6.78
C TYR A 108 9.66 -4.12 8.15
N LEU A 109 8.98 -2.98 8.28
CA LEU A 109 8.40 -2.51 9.55
C LEU A 109 7.28 -3.42 10.03
N VAL A 110 6.40 -3.87 9.14
CA VAL A 110 5.31 -4.81 9.44
C VAL A 110 5.85 -6.12 10.02
N ASN A 111 6.98 -6.59 9.53
CA ASN A 111 7.59 -7.86 9.96
C ASN A 111 8.52 -7.71 11.19
N ARG A 112 9.18 -6.57 11.37
CA ARG A 112 10.18 -6.35 12.43
C ARG A 112 9.66 -5.60 13.65
N ALA A 113 8.70 -4.70 13.44
CA ALA A 113 8.18 -3.78 14.45
C ALA A 113 6.65 -3.92 14.57
N PRO A 114 6.13 -5.06 15.08
CA PRO A 114 4.70 -5.32 15.14
C PRO A 114 3.92 -4.37 16.08
N HIS A 115 4.62 -3.59 16.89
CA HIS A 115 4.02 -2.52 17.69
C HIS A 115 3.60 -1.30 16.84
N LEU A 116 4.21 -1.11 15.65
CA LEU A 116 3.89 -0.02 14.73
C LEU A 116 2.72 -0.32 13.80
N LEU A 117 2.25 -1.58 13.70
CA LEU A 117 1.21 -1.99 12.75
C LEU A 117 -0.03 -1.11 12.78
N ARG A 118 -0.49 -0.74 13.98
CA ARG A 118 -1.64 0.15 14.15
C ARG A 118 -1.38 1.53 13.53
N GLY A 119 -0.25 2.14 13.88
CA GLY A 119 0.13 3.46 13.36
C GLY A 119 0.32 3.43 11.85
N LEU A 120 1.00 2.40 11.32
CA LEU A 120 1.23 2.24 9.89
C LEU A 120 -0.08 2.06 9.11
N SER A 121 -1.02 1.26 9.62
CA SER A 121 -2.32 1.06 8.98
C SER A 121 -3.13 2.35 8.94
N ILE A 122 -3.20 3.07 10.06
CA ILE A 122 -3.94 4.34 10.15
C ILE A 122 -3.29 5.40 9.26
N LEU A 123 -1.96 5.55 9.32
CA LEU A 123 -1.22 6.52 8.52
C LEU A 123 -1.42 6.27 7.03
N LEU A 124 -1.29 5.01 6.59
CA LEU A 124 -1.49 4.66 5.20
C LEU A 124 -2.94 4.92 4.75
N GLY A 125 -3.92 4.57 5.57
CA GLY A 125 -5.33 4.84 5.25
C GLY A 125 -5.67 6.33 5.21
N ILE A 126 -5.12 7.13 6.13
CA ILE A 126 -5.25 8.60 6.11
C ILE A 126 -4.56 9.17 4.87
N PHE A 127 -3.37 8.70 4.54
CA PHE A 127 -2.68 9.13 3.32
C PHE A 127 -3.51 8.82 2.07
N THR A 128 -4.05 7.60 1.95
CA THR A 128 -4.91 7.22 0.83
C THR A 128 -6.11 8.16 0.70
N ILE A 129 -6.89 8.36 1.79
CA ILE A 129 -8.09 9.21 1.78
C ILE A 129 -7.75 10.69 1.61
N GLY A 130 -6.72 11.18 2.30
CA GLY A 130 -6.29 12.57 2.24
C GLY A 130 -5.80 12.93 0.84
N PHE A 131 -4.99 12.06 0.23
CA PHE A 131 -4.55 12.25 -1.14
C PHE A 131 -5.73 12.27 -2.12
N LEU A 132 -6.66 11.32 -1.99
CA LEU A 132 -7.93 11.31 -2.74
C LEU A 132 -8.68 12.64 -2.60
N ALA A 133 -8.91 13.10 -1.37
CA ALA A 133 -9.71 14.29 -1.09
C ALA A 133 -9.07 15.58 -1.63
N LEU A 134 -7.73 15.64 -1.68
CA LEU A 134 -7.00 16.83 -2.11
C LEU A 134 -6.83 16.89 -3.63
N PHE A 135 -6.54 15.76 -4.27
CA PHE A 135 -6.03 15.75 -5.65
C PHE A 135 -6.92 15.02 -6.65
N ILE A 136 -7.79 14.10 -6.22
CA ILE A 136 -8.70 13.44 -7.17
C ILE A 136 -9.84 14.40 -7.52
N ARG A 137 -9.93 14.68 -8.82
CA ARG A 137 -11.08 15.31 -9.45
C ARG A 137 -11.84 14.20 -10.18
N PRO A 138 -13.10 13.88 -9.80
CA PRO A 138 -13.96 12.95 -10.54
C PRO A 138 -14.53 13.61 -11.81
N ASP A 139 -13.75 14.45 -12.50
CA ASP A 139 -14.16 15.06 -13.76
C ASP A 139 -13.98 14.07 -14.92
N VAL A 140 -14.08 14.56 -16.16
CA VAL A 140 -14.34 13.85 -17.42
C VAL A 140 -13.52 12.56 -17.70
N ALA A 141 -12.44 12.30 -16.95
CA ALA A 141 -11.61 11.08 -17.05
C ALA A 141 -11.46 10.28 -15.73
N GLY A 142 -11.86 10.82 -14.58
CA GLY A 142 -11.77 10.17 -13.27
C GLY A 142 -13.08 9.49 -12.88
N ASP A 143 -13.06 8.18 -12.69
CA ASP A 143 -14.28 7.45 -12.36
C ASP A 143 -14.59 7.55 -10.85
N TRP A 144 -15.85 7.86 -10.51
CA TRP A 144 -16.36 7.93 -9.14
C TRP A 144 -16.23 6.59 -8.41
N LEU A 145 -16.29 5.46 -9.12
CA LEU A 145 -16.06 4.15 -8.54
C LEU A 145 -14.61 4.01 -8.03
N SER A 146 -13.63 4.52 -8.78
CA SER A 146 -12.22 4.47 -8.39
C SER A 146 -11.97 5.22 -7.08
N MET A 147 -12.64 6.37 -6.90
CA MET A 147 -12.60 7.12 -5.65
C MET A 147 -13.19 6.32 -4.50
N LEU A 148 -14.37 5.71 -4.69
CA LEU A 148 -15.03 4.91 -3.67
C LEU A 148 -14.20 3.68 -3.28
N VAL A 149 -13.56 3.03 -4.25
CA VAL A 149 -12.67 1.89 -4.02
C VAL A 149 -11.48 2.34 -3.17
N CYS A 150 -10.77 3.39 -3.57
CA CYS A 150 -9.60 3.85 -2.81
C CYS A 150 -10.00 4.42 -1.43
N MET A 151 -11.14 5.11 -1.31
CA MET A 151 -11.70 5.51 -0.01
C MET A 151 -12.03 4.29 0.85
N GLY A 152 -12.63 3.25 0.25
CA GLY A 152 -12.93 1.98 0.91
C GLY A 152 -11.68 1.29 1.45
N PHE A 153 -10.60 1.24 0.66
CA PHE A 153 -9.31 0.75 1.13
C PHE A 153 -8.74 1.59 2.27
N GLY A 154 -8.77 2.92 2.15
CA GLY A 154 -8.29 3.80 3.20
C GLY A 154 -9.09 3.66 4.50
N ALA A 155 -10.42 3.56 4.41
CA ALA A 155 -11.32 3.36 5.53
C ALA A 155 -11.10 1.99 6.17
N LEU A 156 -10.92 0.94 5.36
CA LEU A 156 -10.58 -0.40 5.83
C LEU A 156 -9.25 -0.40 6.60
N LEU A 157 -8.23 0.28 6.10
CA LEU A 157 -6.93 0.40 6.77
C LEU A 157 -7.03 1.15 8.10
N ILE A 158 -7.78 2.25 8.15
CA ILE A 158 -8.04 2.97 9.40
C ILE A 158 -8.81 2.07 10.37
N PHE A 159 -9.86 1.39 9.91
CA PHE A 159 -10.66 0.47 10.72
C PHE A 159 -9.82 -0.68 11.29
N LEU A 160 -8.98 -1.32 10.48
CA LEU A 160 -8.06 -2.39 10.91
C LEU A 160 -7.03 -1.87 11.92
N GLY A 161 -6.63 -0.61 11.83
CA GLY A 161 -5.76 0.03 12.80
C GLY A 161 -6.46 0.38 14.12
N LEU A 162 -7.66 0.95 14.06
CA LEU A 162 -8.44 1.38 15.23
C LEU A 162 -8.99 0.20 16.04
N THR A 163 -9.46 -0.86 15.37
CA THR A 163 -10.00 -2.06 16.03
C THR A 163 -8.94 -2.96 16.67
N GLY A 164 -7.67 -2.55 16.65
CA GLY A 164 -6.53 -3.26 17.25
C GLY A 164 -6.41 -3.14 18.79
N THR A 165 -7.40 -2.58 19.49
CA THR A 165 -7.39 -2.40 20.95
C THR A 165 -8.34 -3.38 21.64
N GLY A 166 -7.79 -4.48 22.16
CA GLY A 166 -8.53 -5.41 23.00
C GLY A 166 -7.75 -6.70 23.19
N ASP A 167 -7.37 -6.98 24.43
CA ASP A 167 -6.87 -8.25 24.98
C ASP A 167 -5.64 -8.91 24.32
N ILE A 168 -4.62 -9.26 25.11
CA ILE A 168 -3.33 -9.82 24.68
C ILE A 168 -3.47 -11.10 23.82
N ASN A 169 -4.55 -11.86 24.01
CA ASN A 169 -4.88 -13.04 23.20
C ASN A 169 -5.63 -12.70 21.89
N GLN A 170 -6.50 -11.68 21.86
CA GLN A 170 -7.09 -11.15 20.63
C GLN A 170 -6.07 -10.36 19.79
N LEU A 171 -5.16 -9.63 20.45
CA LEU A 171 -4.00 -8.94 19.89
C LEU A 171 -3.09 -9.89 19.12
N ARG A 172 -2.98 -11.18 19.48
CA ARG A 172 -2.16 -12.15 18.74
C ARG A 172 -2.83 -12.66 17.46
N SER A 173 -4.15 -12.76 17.44
CA SER A 173 -4.92 -13.27 16.29
C SER A 173 -5.24 -12.17 15.26
N ARG A 174 -5.67 -10.97 15.69
CA ARG A 174 -6.00 -9.85 14.78
C ARG A 174 -4.77 -9.08 14.28
N LYS A 175 -3.67 -9.02 15.04
CA LYS A 175 -2.38 -8.56 14.47
C LYS A 175 -2.00 -9.39 13.26
N SER A 176 -2.36 -10.67 13.21
CA SER A 176 -2.12 -11.51 12.03
C SER A 176 -2.88 -11.00 10.79
N ILE A 177 -4.14 -10.57 10.92
CA ILE A 177 -4.90 -10.06 9.78
C ILE A 177 -4.35 -8.71 9.30
N THR A 178 -4.18 -7.73 10.20
CA THR A 178 -3.62 -6.41 9.83
C THR A 178 -2.20 -6.58 9.26
N GLN A 179 -1.39 -7.46 9.83
CA GLN A 179 -0.05 -7.79 9.32
C GLN A 179 -0.11 -8.44 7.94
N VAL A 180 -1.04 -9.37 7.69
CA VAL A 180 -1.23 -9.98 6.37
C VAL A 180 -1.65 -8.93 5.35
N VAL A 181 -2.67 -8.12 5.66
CA VAL A 181 -3.17 -7.07 4.77
C VAL A 181 -2.07 -6.06 4.45
N LEU A 182 -1.37 -5.55 5.46
CA LEU A 182 -0.25 -4.63 5.25
C LEU A 182 0.92 -5.27 4.54
N SER A 183 1.18 -6.58 4.72
CA SER A 183 2.23 -7.28 3.97
C SER A 183 1.86 -7.42 2.50
N ILE A 184 0.60 -7.77 2.20
CA ILE A 184 0.10 -7.84 0.82
C ILE A 184 0.20 -6.47 0.16
N ILE A 185 -0.27 -5.42 0.84
CA ILE A 185 -0.17 -4.05 0.36
C ILE A 185 1.28 -3.65 0.14
N ALA A 186 2.16 -3.92 1.11
CA ALA A 186 3.58 -3.61 0.99
C ALA A 186 4.24 -4.32 -0.20
N LEU A 187 3.94 -5.60 -0.39
CA LEU A 187 4.42 -6.37 -1.55
C LEU A 187 3.89 -5.80 -2.86
N MET A 188 2.62 -5.39 -2.89
CA MET A 188 2.01 -4.75 -4.06
C MET A 188 2.62 -3.42 -4.41
N THR A 189 2.79 -2.53 -3.44
CA THR A 189 3.46 -1.25 -3.64
C THR A 189 4.92 -1.45 -4.03
N THR A 190 5.60 -2.46 -3.47
CA THR A 190 7.00 -2.78 -3.85
C THR A 190 7.11 -3.26 -5.28
N LEU A 191 6.24 -4.20 -5.66
CA LEU A 191 6.24 -4.84 -6.96
C LEU A 191 5.67 -3.97 -8.07
N HIS A 192 5.04 -2.86 -7.73
CA HIS A 192 4.33 -2.04 -8.68
C HIS A 192 5.20 -1.68 -9.89
N ILE A 193 6.49 -1.33 -9.70
CA ILE A 193 7.42 -1.10 -10.82
C ILE A 193 7.56 -2.29 -11.77
N VAL A 194 7.55 -3.52 -11.26
CA VAL A 194 7.69 -4.75 -12.09
C VAL A 194 6.37 -5.07 -12.78
N LEU A 195 5.26 -4.80 -12.11
CA LEU A 195 3.92 -5.13 -12.55
C LEU A 195 3.36 -4.14 -13.58
N ASP A 196 3.94 -2.93 -13.65
CA ASP A 196 3.58 -1.84 -14.56
C ASP A 196 4.52 -1.73 -15.77
N LEU A 197 5.49 -2.64 -15.91
CA LEU A 197 6.31 -2.74 -17.13
C LEU A 197 5.46 -3.31 -18.28
N PRO A 198 5.55 -2.73 -19.49
CA PRO A 198 4.80 -3.19 -20.67
C PRO A 198 5.21 -4.59 -21.14
#